data_AF-A0A7S4UHQ0-F1
#
_entry.id   AF-A0A7S4UHQ0-F1
#
_cell.length_a   1.000
_cell.length_b   1.000
_cell.length_c   1.000
_cell.angle_alpha   90.00
_cell.angle_beta   90.00
_cell.angle_gamma   90.00
#
_symmetry.space_group_name_H-M   'P 1'
#
loop_
_entity.id
_entity.type
_entity.pdbx_description
1 polymer ?
#
loop_
_entity_poly.entity_id
_entity_poly.type
_entity_poly.pdbx_seq_one_letter_code
_entity_poly.pdbx_strand_id
1 'polypeptide(L)'
;MIQGTKVIKAITLPRLIDQLTLEGGVRETFLITYRAFMTPELLLDMLIARYEQEDAEDPGTLTKKRVRVVGVIKAWLERYFADFEEQIVSEKLLIFLDEMEKTMAT
;
A
#
# COMPACT_ATOMS: atom_id res chain seq x y z
N MET A 1 27.82 -0.21 22.35
CA MET A 1 26.41 -0.57 22.56
C MET A 1 25.77 -0.77 21.19
N ILE A 2 25.65 -2.01 20.72
CA ILE A 2 24.96 -2.30 19.46
C ILE A 2 23.47 -2.36 19.82
N GLN A 3 22.70 -1.33 19.46
CA GLN A 3 21.25 -1.38 19.62
C GLN A 3 20.73 -2.52 18.75
N GLY A 4 20.07 -3.51 19.36
CA GLY A 4 19.51 -4.65 18.64
C GLY A 4 18.46 -4.18 17.64
N THR A 5 18.74 -4.30 16.35
CA THR A 5 17.78 -4.00 15.29
C THR A 5 16.63 -4.99 15.40
N LYS A 6 15.40 -4.51 15.61
CA LYS A 6 14.22 -5.38 15.56
C LYS A 6 14.03 -5.85 14.13
N VAL A 7 14.27 -7.15 13.88
CA VAL A 7 14.04 -7.80 12.59
C VAL A 7 12.67 -8.47 12.61
N ILE A 8 11.82 -8.17 11.63
CA ILE A 8 10.55 -8.86 11.43
C ILE A 8 10.85 -10.27 10.91
N LYS A 9 10.51 -11.31 11.68
CA LYS A 9 10.70 -12.71 11.27
C LYS A 9 9.51 -13.26 10.47
N ALA A 10 8.29 -12.87 10.86
CA ALA A 10 7.05 -13.25 10.20
C ALA A 10 5.96 -12.25 10.58
N ILE A 11 5.00 -12.05 9.69
CA ILE A 11 3.88 -11.12 9.87
C ILE A 11 2.69 -11.59 9.01
N THR A 12 1.47 -11.28 9.44
CA THR A 12 0.26 -11.53 8.64
C THR A 12 0.15 -10.48 7.53
N LEU A 13 -0.56 -10.79 6.44
CA LEU A 13 -0.75 -9.86 5.32
C LEU A 13 -1.28 -8.48 5.77
N PRO A 14 -2.34 -8.37 6.61
CA PRO A 14 -2.83 -7.05 7.04
C PRO A 14 -1.76 -6.23 7.76
N ARG A 15 -1.02 -6.87 8.66
CA ARG A 15 0.07 -6.22 9.40
C ARG A 15 1.27 -5.89 8.51
N LEU A 16 1.45 -6.58 7.39
CA LEU A 16 2.47 -6.26 6.40
C LEU A 16 2.12 -4.96 5.67
N ILE A 17 0.85 -4.74 5.32
CA ILE A 17 0.38 -3.48 4.72
C ILE A 17 0.59 -2.30 5.68
N ASP A 18 0.35 -2.51 6.98
CA ASP A 18 0.70 -1.51 7.99
C ASP A 18 2.19 -1.16 7.95
N GLN A 19 3.08 -2.16 7.84
CA GLN A 19 4.53 -1.93 7.76
C GLN A 19 4.97 -1.25 6.46
N LEU A 20 4.35 -1.57 5.32
CA LEU A 20 4.65 -0.91 4.04
C LEU A 20 4.32 0.58 4.08
N THR A 21 3.32 0.94 4.87
CA THR A 21 2.87 2.32 5.08
C THR A 21 3.53 3.00 6.28
N LEU A 22 4.66 2.49 6.77
CA LEU A 22 5.56 3.20 7.72
C LEU A 22 6.73 3.89 7.01
N GLU A 23 7.40 4.78 7.73
CA GLU A 23 8.64 5.44 7.27
C GLU A 23 9.82 4.46 7.32
N GLY A 24 10.66 4.46 6.27
CA GLY A 24 11.79 3.53 6.16
C GLY A 24 11.41 2.06 5.95
N GLY A 25 10.17 1.79 5.56
CA GLY A 25 9.66 0.42 5.38
C GLY A 25 10.33 -0.38 4.25
N VAL A 26 10.11 -1.68 4.26
CA VAL A 26 10.67 -2.69 3.32
C VAL A 26 10.01 -2.67 1.93
N ARG A 27 9.56 -1.49 1.46
CA ARG A 27 8.70 -1.35 0.26
C ARG A 27 9.32 -1.96 -0.98
N GLU A 28 10.60 -1.69 -1.21
CA GLU A 28 11.30 -2.17 -2.40
C GLU A 28 11.48 -3.69 -2.37
N THR A 29 12.03 -4.24 -1.29
CA THR A 29 12.18 -5.69 -1.12
C THR A 29 10.82 -6.42 -1.19
N PHE A 30 9.77 -5.83 -0.63
CA PHE A 30 8.43 -6.39 -0.67
C PHE A 30 7.87 -6.44 -2.10
N LEU A 31 7.88 -5.32 -2.84
CA LEU A 31 7.31 -5.26 -4.19
C LEU A 31 8.02 -6.20 -5.19
N ILE A 32 9.27 -6.57 -4.93
CA ILE A 32 9.99 -7.60 -5.71
C ILE A 32 9.46 -9.01 -5.43
N THR A 33 9.06 -9.31 -4.20
CA THR A 33 8.89 -10.69 -3.70
C THR A 33 7.45 -11.08 -3.36
N TYR A 34 6.52 -10.12 -3.31
CA TYR A 34 5.17 -10.34 -2.80
C TYR A 34 4.39 -11.43 -3.56
N ARG A 35 4.65 -11.59 -4.86
CA ARG A 35 4.02 -12.62 -5.71
C ARG A 35 4.24 -14.05 -5.25
N ALA A 36 5.26 -14.30 -4.43
CA ALA A 36 5.47 -15.62 -3.85
C ALA A 36 4.38 -16.02 -2.86
N PHE A 37 3.57 -15.07 -2.37
CA PHE A 37 2.59 -15.32 -1.31
C PHE A 37 1.27 -14.54 -1.44
N MET A 38 1.11 -13.68 -2.45
CA MET A 38 -0.16 -13.01 -2.75
C MET A 38 -0.24 -12.55 -4.22
N THR A 39 -1.44 -12.23 -4.71
CA THR A 39 -1.64 -11.72 -6.08
C THR A 39 -1.56 -10.19 -6.15
N PRO A 40 -1.30 -9.59 -7.33
CA PRO A 40 -1.40 -8.15 -7.54
C PRO A 40 -2.79 -7.62 -7.14
N GLU A 41 -3.84 -8.30 -7.57
CA GLU A 41 -5.22 -7.91 -7.25
C GLU A 41 -5.44 -7.84 -5.72
N LEU A 42 -5.04 -8.88 -4.98
CA LEU A 42 -5.18 -8.91 -3.53
C LEU A 42 -4.35 -7.81 -2.85
N LEU A 43 -3.17 -7.50 -3.37
CA LEU A 43 -2.34 -6.41 -2.85
C LEU A 43 -3.04 -5.06 -3.03
N LEU A 44 -3.62 -4.82 -4.20
CA LEU A 44 -4.36 -3.60 -4.48
C LEU A 44 -5.59 -3.47 -3.58
N ASP A 45 -6.38 -4.54 -3.41
CA ASP A 45 -7.53 -4.55 -2.50
C ASP A 45 -7.14 -4.17 -1.07
N MET A 46 -6.04 -4.75 -0.57
CA MET A 46 -5.58 -4.47 0.79
C MET A 46 -5.05 -3.05 0.96
N LEU A 47 -4.43 -2.48 -0.08
CA LEU A 47 -3.98 -1.09 -0.06
C LEU A 47 -5.17 -0.11 -0.08
N ILE A 48 -6.17 -0.36 -0.91
CA ILE A 48 -7.41 0.43 -0.97
C ILE A 48 -8.13 0.38 0.39
N ALA A 49 -8.33 -0.81 0.95
CA ALA A 49 -8.94 -0.96 2.27
C ALA A 49 -8.17 -0.17 3.36
N ARG A 50 -6.84 -0.14 3.30
CA ARG A 50 -6.02 0.63 4.24
C ARG A 50 -6.21 2.14 4.08
N TYR A 51 -6.37 2.62 2.85
CA TYR A 51 -6.63 4.02 2.52
C TYR A 51 -7.98 4.48 3.08
N GLU A 52 -9.01 3.67 2.90
CA GLU A 52 -10.40 3.97 3.27
C GLU A 52 -10.66 3.86 4.77
N GLN A 53 -9.90 3.03 5.48
CA GLN A 53 -10.08 2.83 6.91
C GLN A 53 -10.03 4.17 7.67
N GLU A 54 -11.05 4.47 8.49
CA GLU A 54 -11.12 5.71 9.28
C GLU A 54 -10.80 5.44 10.76
N ASP A 55 -9.63 4.88 11.00
CA ASP A 55 -9.16 4.41 12.31
C ASP A 55 -8.20 5.37 13.03
N ALA A 56 -7.92 6.54 12.44
CA ALA A 56 -6.98 7.50 13.00
C ALA A 56 -7.66 8.46 13.97
N GLU A 57 -7.01 8.73 15.10
CA GLU A 57 -7.51 9.62 16.15
C GLU A 57 -7.58 11.09 15.70
N ASP A 58 -6.75 11.49 14.74
CA ASP A 58 -6.70 12.85 14.22
C ASP A 58 -6.60 12.92 12.68
N PRO A 59 -7.09 14.01 12.05
CA PRO A 59 -7.06 14.19 10.59
C PRO A 59 -5.64 14.18 9.98
N GLY A 60 -4.63 14.62 10.72
CA GLY A 60 -3.24 14.65 10.27
C GLY A 60 -2.65 13.25 10.13
N THR A 61 -2.92 12.37 11.09
CA THR A 61 -2.53 10.96 11.03
C THR A 61 -3.25 10.22 9.91
N LEU A 62 -4.56 10.47 9.72
CA LEU A 62 -5.32 9.92 8.60
C LEU A 62 -4.72 10.32 7.26
N THR A 63 -4.42 11.62 7.10
CA THR A 63 -3.81 12.18 5.88
C THR A 63 -2.45 11.54 5.60
N LYS A 64 -1.58 11.45 6.61
CA LYS A 64 -0.27 10.81 6.48
C LYS A 64 -0.39 9.35 6.03
N LYS A 65 -1.30 8.58 6.62
CA LYS A 65 -1.55 7.20 6.22
C LYS A 65 -1.96 7.11 4.75
N ARG A 66 -2.97 7.89 4.32
CA ARG A 66 -3.46 7.93 2.94
C ARG A 66 -2.35 8.27 1.95
N VAL A 67 -1.54 9.29 2.24
CA VAL A 67 -0.37 9.66 1.43
C VAL A 67 0.64 8.52 1.32
N ARG A 68 0.86 7.75 2.39
CA ARG A 68 1.80 6.62 2.36
C ARG A 68 1.26 5.45 1.54
N VAL A 69 -0.04 5.16 1.57
CA VAL A 69 -0.66 4.17 0.67
C VAL A 69 -0.45 4.58 -0.78
N VAL A 70 -0.78 5.83 -1.13
CA VAL A 70 -0.55 6.38 -2.48
C VAL A 70 0.93 6.28 -2.87
N GLY A 71 1.84 6.55 -1.93
CA GLY A 71 3.28 6.40 -2.14
C GLY A 71 3.71 4.97 -2.45
N VAL A 72 3.05 3.95 -1.90
CA VAL A 72 3.30 2.54 -2.25
C VAL A 72 2.79 2.25 -3.67
N ILE A 73 1.55 2.65 -3.99
CA ILE A 73 0.95 2.44 -5.32
C ILE A 73 1.77 3.14 -6.40
N LYS A 74 2.21 4.38 -6.16
CA LYS A 74 3.09 5.12 -7.07
C LYS A 74 4.41 4.38 -7.32
N ALA A 75 5.09 3.95 -6.26
CA ALA A 75 6.35 3.21 -6.40
C ALA A 75 6.16 1.87 -7.14
N TRP A 76 4.99 1.25 -6.95
CA TRP A 76 4.60 0.03 -7.64
C TRP A 76 4.43 0.25 -9.14
N LEU A 77 3.66 1.28 -9.53
CA LEU A 77 3.47 1.69 -10.93
C LEU A 77 4.80 2.07 -11.62
N GLU A 78 5.67 2.81 -10.94
CA GLU A 78 6.92 3.30 -11.54
C GLU A 78 7.96 2.21 -11.76
N ARG A 79 7.97 1.15 -10.94
CA ARG A 79 9.06 0.15 -10.93
C ARG A 79 8.63 -1.24 -11.37
N TYR A 80 7.34 -1.58 -11.24
CA TYR A 80 6.80 -2.91 -11.56
C TYR A 80 5.47 -2.78 -12.33
N PHE A 81 5.49 -2.00 -13.41
CA PHE A 81 4.30 -1.70 -14.23
C PHE A 81 3.63 -2.94 -14.84
N ALA A 82 4.38 -4.03 -15.06
CA ALA A 82 3.85 -5.27 -15.67
C ALA A 82 2.61 -5.81 -14.95
N ASP A 83 2.49 -5.59 -13.64
CA ASP A 83 1.37 -5.99 -12.80
C ASP A 83 0.05 -5.32 -13.22
N PHE A 84 0.15 -4.13 -13.81
CA PHE A 84 -0.97 -3.33 -14.28
C PHE A 84 -1.32 -3.58 -15.75
N GLU A 85 -0.55 -4.42 -16.46
CA GLU A 85 -0.98 -4.96 -17.75
C GLU A 85 -2.11 -5.98 -17.57
N GLU A 86 -2.26 -6.54 -16.37
CA GLU A 86 -3.41 -7.33 -15.97
C GLU A 86 -4.65 -6.42 -15.88
N GLN A 87 -5.62 -6.63 -16.78
CA GLN A 87 -6.83 -5.79 -16.91
C GLN A 87 -7.57 -5.60 -15.58
N ILE A 88 -7.69 -6.66 -14.79
CA ILE A 88 -8.38 -6.62 -13.50
C ILE A 88 -7.71 -5.65 -12.50
N VAL A 89 -6.38 -5.54 -12.54
CA VAL A 89 -5.61 -4.67 -11.64
C VAL A 89 -5.71 -3.22 -12.10
N SER A 90 -5.58 -2.97 -13.40
CA SER A 90 -5.67 -1.62 -13.96
C SER A 90 -7.07 -1.03 -13.86
N GLU A 91 -8.12 -1.79 -14.19
CA GLU A 91 -9.51 -1.34 -14.04
C GLU A 91 -9.83 -0.99 -12.59
N LYS A 92 -9.42 -1.84 -11.64
CA LYS A 92 -9.62 -1.60 -10.21
C LYS A 92 -8.91 -0.34 -9.74
N LEU A 93 -7.67 -0.11 -10.18
CA LEU A 93 -6.94 1.10 -9.85
C LEU A 93 -7.62 2.35 -10.43
N LEU A 94 -8.10 2.30 -11.67
CA LEU A 94 -8.80 3.43 -12.29
C LEU A 94 -10.09 3.79 -11.56
N ILE A 95 -10.87 2.79 -11.13
CA ILE A 95 -12.08 3.00 -10.32
C ILE A 95 -11.71 3.70 -9.01
N PHE A 96 -10.69 3.19 -8.30
CA PHE A 96 -10.23 3.80 -7.05
C PHE A 96 -9.77 5.25 -7.23
N LEU A 97 -9.06 5.58 -8.31
CA LEU A 97 -8.61 6.95 -8.58
C LEU A 97 -9.78 7.91 -8.87
N ASP A 98 -10.80 7.46 -9.60
CA ASP A 98 -12.02 8.24 -9.87
C ASP A 98 -12.80 8.53 -8.57
N GLU A 99 -12.87 7.57 -7.65
CA GLU A 99 -13.48 7.75 -6.33
C GLU A 99 -12.69 8.74 -5.45
N MET A 100 -11.35 8.69 -5.49
CA MET A 100 -10.49 9.66 -4.81
C MET A 100 -10.73 11.09 -5.33
N GLU A 101 -10.83 11.28 -6.64
CA GLU A 101 -11.06 12.60 -7.25
C GLU A 101 -12.40 13.19 -6.81
N LYS A 102 -13.47 12.39 -6.81
CA LYS A 102 -14.79 12.82 -6.31
C LYS A 102 -14.73 13.28 -4.85
N THR A 103 -13.99 12.56 -4.02
CA THR A 103 -13.84 12.89 -2.59
C THR A 103 -13.07 14.21 -2.38
N MET A 104 -12.14 14.56 -3.27
CA MET A 104 -11.38 15.81 -3.19
C MET A 104 -12.13 17.04 -3.73
N ALA A 105 -13.16 16.84 -4.57
CA ALA A 105 -13.96 17.91 -5.15
C ALA A 105 -15.13 18.38 -4.25
N THR A 106 -15.31 17.75 -3.09
CA THR A 106 -16.39 18.03 -2.13
C THR A 106 -15.86 18.76 -0.91
#